data_AF-A0A6I8P7R5-F1
#
_entry.id   AF-A0A6I8P7R5-F1
#
_cell.length_a   1.000
_cell.length_b   1.000
_cell.length_c   1.000
_cell.angle_alpha   90.00
_cell.angle_beta   90.00
_cell.angle_gamma   90.00
#
_symmetry.space_group_name_H-M   'P 1'
#
loop_
_entity.id
_entity.type
_entity.pdbx_description
1 polymer ?
#
loop_
_entity_poly.entity_id
_entity_poly.type
_entity_poly.pdbx_seq_one_letter_code
_entity_poly.pdbx_strand_id
1 'polypeptide(L)'
;LFQLTLNNRLRAGALCGPKIACQRRSCSPPGFFPKKSVQSGGRMAASRSPYNSRCMADLGAQYLTLTPQYAERHRSFYDELLANGVLKPLTSTIEGMVVKEGECNFVAPQGVSSVVNYFLRASVGVVVFYEHRVTKIFLRSGKWEVHREMRPVEEFDIVILTIPVPQIIRLQAPPGTT
;
A
#
# COMPACT_ATOMS: atom_id res chain seq x y z
N LEU A 1 -16.31 1.70 -2.34
CA LEU A 1 -15.31 0.79 -2.93
C LEU A 1 -14.99 1.35 -4.31
N PHE A 2 -13.96 2.21 -4.47
CA PHE A 2 -13.54 2.72 -5.78
C PHE A 2 -12.02 2.87 -5.84
N GLN A 3 -11.50 2.42 -6.98
CA GLN A 3 -10.12 2.24 -7.39
C GLN A 3 -10.17 2.57 -8.90
N LEU A 4 -9.35 3.48 -9.39
CA LEU A 4 -9.00 3.61 -10.82
C LEU A 4 -7.47 3.55 -10.79
N THR A 5 -6.79 2.59 -11.41
CA THR A 5 -7.08 1.92 -12.67
C THR A 5 -6.59 0.46 -12.68
N LEU A 6 -7.34 -0.36 -13.42
CA LEU A 6 -7.03 -1.69 -13.98
C LEU A 6 -6.72 -2.83 -13.00
N ASN A 7 -7.79 -3.61 -12.79
CA ASN A 7 -7.85 -5.02 -12.43
C ASN A 7 -7.94 -5.41 -10.94
N ASN A 8 -9.18 -5.71 -10.58
CA ASN A 8 -9.69 -6.63 -9.57
C ASN A 8 -8.74 -7.13 -8.45
N ARG A 9 -9.08 -6.62 -7.24
CA ARG A 9 -9.10 -7.31 -5.94
C ARG A 9 -7.80 -7.89 -5.41
N LEU A 10 -7.03 -7.01 -4.76
CA LEU A 10 -6.43 -7.27 -3.45
C LEU A 10 -6.93 -6.17 -2.51
N ARG A 11 -7.86 -6.50 -1.60
CA ARG A 11 -8.45 -5.54 -0.66
C ARG A 11 -7.49 -5.26 0.51
N ALA A 12 -6.39 -4.57 0.25
CA ALA A 12 -5.56 -3.96 1.28
C ALA A 12 -5.04 -2.61 0.78
N GLY A 13 -5.70 -1.52 1.20
CA GLY A 13 -5.43 -0.17 0.66
C GLY A 13 -3.99 0.33 0.80
N ALA A 14 -3.14 -0.34 1.59
CA ALA A 14 -1.74 0.03 1.76
C ALA A 14 -0.77 -0.61 0.75
N LEU A 15 -1.20 -1.65 0.04
CA LEU A 15 -0.38 -2.35 -0.95
C LEU A 15 -0.48 -1.72 -2.35
N CYS A 16 -1.61 -1.07 -2.66
CA CYS A 16 -1.86 -0.49 -3.98
C CYS A 16 -0.81 0.54 -4.38
N GLY A 17 -0.49 1.49 -3.50
CA GLY A 17 0.49 2.54 -3.79
C GLY A 17 1.90 1.99 -4.08
N PRO A 18 2.49 1.21 -3.17
CA PRO A 18 3.79 0.58 -3.38
C PRO A 18 3.85 -0.32 -4.62
N LYS A 19 2.80 -1.10 -4.92
CA LYS A 19 2.77 -1.91 -6.14
C LYS A 19 2.80 -1.04 -7.41
N ILE A 20 2.04 0.05 -7.44
CA ILE A 20 2.06 0.99 -8.57
C ILE A 20 3.45 1.62 -8.71
N ALA A 21 4.04 2.07 -7.61
CA ALA A 21 5.39 2.64 -7.60
C ALA A 21 6.42 1.64 -8.16
N CYS A 22 6.34 0.39 -7.73
CA CYS A 22 7.19 -0.70 -8.18
C CYS A 22 6.96 -1.08 -9.64
N GLN A 23 5.73 -0.97 -10.17
CA GLN A 23 5.44 -1.29 -11.57
C GLN A 23 5.96 -0.21 -12.53
N ARG A 24 6.18 1.02 -12.04
CA ARG A 24 6.73 2.14 -12.84
C ARG A 24 8.26 2.17 -12.90
N ARG A 25 8.94 1.08 -12.54
CA ARG A 25 10.42 0.93 -12.54
C ARG A 25 11.13 1.39 -13.83
N SER A 26 10.44 1.44 -14.98
CA SER A 26 11.06 1.68 -16.29
C SER A 26 10.79 3.05 -16.93
N CYS A 27 9.83 3.85 -16.44
CA CYS A 27 9.49 5.15 -17.05
C CYS A 27 8.96 6.14 -16.00
N SER A 28 9.46 7.39 -16.05
CA SER A 28 8.97 8.62 -15.35
C SER A 28 9.66 8.99 -14.00
N PRO A 29 9.60 10.28 -13.56
CA PRO A 29 10.52 10.96 -12.63
C PRO A 29 10.38 10.50 -11.16
N PRO A 30 11.25 10.96 -10.21
CA PRO A 30 11.17 10.59 -8.80
C PRO A 30 9.75 10.74 -8.22
N GLY A 31 9.27 9.66 -7.60
CA GLY A 31 7.90 9.59 -7.06
C GLY A 31 7.83 10.11 -5.63
N PHE A 32 6.90 11.02 -5.36
CA PHE A 32 6.61 11.54 -4.01
C PHE A 32 5.44 10.77 -3.37
N PHE A 33 5.68 10.14 -2.22
CA PHE A 33 4.69 9.31 -1.52
C PHE A 33 4.40 9.82 -0.09
N PRO A 34 3.41 10.73 0.08
CA PRO A 34 3.04 11.23 1.40
C PRO A 34 2.16 10.22 2.14
N LYS A 35 2.46 9.99 3.42
CA LYS A 35 1.65 9.18 4.33
C LYS A 35 1.28 9.97 5.56
N LYS A 36 0.03 9.86 6.00
CA LYS A 36 -0.43 10.42 7.26
C LYS A 36 0.18 9.71 8.49
N SER A 37 0.51 8.43 8.38
CA SER A 37 0.96 7.61 9.50
C SER A 37 2.47 7.70 9.72
N VAL A 38 2.89 7.37 10.95
CA VAL A 38 4.29 7.24 11.36
C VAL A 38 4.98 6.05 10.68
N GLN A 39 4.22 5.03 10.28
CA GLN A 39 4.73 3.85 9.60
C GLN A 39 3.98 3.53 8.31
N SER A 40 4.66 2.83 7.40
CA SER A 40 4.07 2.19 6.23
C SER A 40 3.19 1.01 6.64
N GLY A 41 2.37 0.50 5.72
CA GLY A 41 1.55 -0.69 5.97
C GLY A 41 0.06 -0.40 6.17
N GLY A 42 -0.38 0.73 6.71
CA GLY A 42 -1.82 1.04 6.83
C GLY A 42 -2.62 -0.10 7.48
N ARG A 43 -3.58 -0.71 6.76
CA ARG A 43 -4.32 -1.91 7.24
C ARG A 43 -3.50 -3.22 7.23
N MET A 44 -2.26 -3.15 6.77
CA MET A 44 -1.22 -4.17 6.81
C MET A 44 -0.09 -3.71 7.75
N ALA A 45 -0.37 -2.85 8.72
CA ALA A 45 0.62 -2.44 9.71
C ALA A 45 0.87 -3.58 10.70
N ALA A 46 2.15 -3.80 11.00
CA ALA A 46 2.60 -4.60 12.12
C ALA A 46 2.97 -3.65 13.26
N SER A 47 2.61 -4.01 14.50
CA SER A 47 3.03 -3.29 15.71
C SER A 47 4.16 -4.07 16.38
N ARG A 48 5.14 -3.35 16.94
CA ARG A 48 6.26 -3.95 17.68
C ARG A 48 6.19 -3.52 19.14
N SER A 49 6.56 -4.42 20.04
CA SER A 49 6.66 -4.10 21.45
C SER A 49 7.79 -3.07 21.69
N PRO A 50 7.57 -2.05 22.53
CA PRO A 50 8.62 -1.11 22.92
C PRO A 50 9.71 -1.79 23.76
N TYR A 51 9.40 -2.94 24.39
CA TYR A 51 10.32 -3.67 25.26
C TYR A 51 11.08 -4.78 24.54
N ASN A 52 10.61 -5.23 23.37
CA ASN A 52 11.26 -6.27 22.59
C ASN A 52 10.93 -6.12 21.10
N SER A 53 11.92 -5.70 20.30
CA SER A 53 11.76 -5.48 18.87
C SER A 53 11.47 -6.75 18.05
N ARG A 54 11.75 -7.94 18.61
CA ARG A 54 11.39 -9.24 18.04
C ARG A 54 9.94 -9.62 18.33
N CYS A 55 9.31 -9.02 19.36
CA CYS A 55 7.91 -9.22 19.66
C CYS A 55 7.06 -8.27 18.82
N MET A 56 6.25 -8.85 17.93
CA MET A 56 5.50 -8.12 16.92
C MET A 56 4.17 -8.81 16.68
N ALA A 57 3.14 -8.01 16.39
CA ALA A 57 1.81 -8.49 16.06
C ALA A 57 1.28 -7.75 14.83
N ASP A 58 0.70 -8.48 13.89
CA ASP A 58 -0.08 -7.89 12.80
C ASP A 58 -1.45 -7.49 13.35
N LEU A 59 -1.78 -6.20 13.31
CA LEU A 59 -3.05 -5.69 13.88
C LEU A 59 -4.18 -5.61 12.83
N GLY A 60 -3.85 -5.90 11.57
CA GLY A 60 -4.77 -5.82 10.45
C GLY A 60 -4.82 -7.14 9.68
N ALA A 61 -4.36 -7.15 8.43
CA ALA A 61 -4.26 -8.37 7.65
C ALA A 61 -3.36 -9.41 8.34
N GLN A 62 -3.88 -10.62 8.57
CA GLN A 62 -3.17 -11.69 9.31
C GLN A 62 -2.42 -12.64 8.37
N TYR A 63 -3.03 -12.97 7.22
CA TYR A 63 -2.46 -13.81 6.19
C TYR A 63 -2.98 -13.38 4.81
N LEU A 64 -2.38 -13.92 3.76
CA LEU A 64 -2.73 -13.68 2.36
C LEU A 64 -3.22 -14.97 1.74
N THR A 65 -4.36 -14.93 1.07
CA THR A 65 -4.89 -16.05 0.29
C THR A 65 -4.72 -15.78 -1.19
N LEU A 66 -4.06 -16.69 -1.89
CA LEU A 66 -4.00 -16.73 -3.35
C LEU A 66 -5.07 -17.68 -3.87
N THR A 67 -6.08 -17.14 -4.52
CA THR A 67 -7.11 -17.95 -5.17
C THR A 67 -6.69 -18.31 -6.60
N PRO A 68 -7.19 -19.43 -7.16
CA PRO A 68 -6.85 -19.85 -8.54
C PRO A 68 -7.05 -18.75 -9.58
N GLN A 69 -8.12 -17.96 -9.42
CA GLN A 69 -8.46 -16.83 -10.31
C GLN A 69 -7.36 -15.77 -10.42
N TYR A 70 -6.55 -15.60 -9.36
CA TYR A 70 -5.46 -14.62 -9.32
C TYR A 70 -4.08 -15.27 -9.41
N ALA A 71 -4.00 -16.60 -9.35
CA ALA A 71 -2.76 -17.34 -9.31
C ALA A 71 -1.88 -17.01 -10.52
N GLU A 72 -2.42 -17.11 -11.74
CA GLU A 72 -1.66 -16.80 -12.97
C GLU A 72 -1.31 -15.32 -13.06
N ARG A 73 -2.31 -14.46 -12.85
CA ARG A 73 -2.20 -13.01 -13.01
C ARG A 73 -1.16 -12.38 -12.08
N HIS A 74 -1.10 -12.86 -10.84
CA HIS A 74 -0.22 -12.29 -9.81
C HIS A 74 0.97 -13.18 -9.50
N ARG A 75 1.18 -14.26 -10.28
CA ARG A 75 2.22 -15.26 -10.07
C ARG A 75 3.59 -14.65 -9.82
N SER A 76 4.03 -13.77 -10.72
CA SER A 76 5.34 -13.12 -10.65
C SER A 76 5.58 -12.38 -9.33
N PHE A 77 4.55 -11.71 -8.79
CA PHE A 77 4.65 -11.04 -7.49
C PHE A 77 4.79 -12.02 -6.33
N TYR A 78 4.05 -13.13 -6.36
CA TYR A 78 4.15 -14.15 -5.31
C TYR A 78 5.49 -14.88 -5.39
N ASP A 79 5.92 -15.26 -6.58
CA ASP A 79 7.22 -15.90 -6.81
C ASP A 79 8.37 -14.99 -6.33
N GLU A 80 8.33 -13.69 -6.65
CA GLU A 80 9.30 -12.70 -6.17
C GLU A 80 9.30 -12.59 -4.63
N LEU A 81 8.13 -12.47 -4.01
CA LEU A 81 8.01 -12.35 -2.56
C LEU A 81 8.43 -13.62 -1.81
N LEU A 82 8.18 -14.80 -2.39
CA LEU A 82 8.60 -16.10 -1.86
C LEU A 82 10.11 -16.27 -1.99
N ALA A 83 10.68 -15.98 -3.16
CA ALA A 83 12.12 -16.10 -3.41
C ALA A 83 12.94 -15.19 -2.48
N ASN A 84 12.42 -14.01 -2.15
CA ASN A 84 13.06 -13.07 -1.22
C ASN A 84 12.70 -13.33 0.26
N GLY A 85 11.97 -14.41 0.57
CA GLY A 85 11.58 -14.78 1.94
C GLY A 85 10.66 -13.78 2.64
N VAL A 86 10.05 -12.85 1.90
CA VAL A 86 9.07 -11.88 2.42
C VAL A 86 7.77 -12.59 2.77
N LEU A 87 7.37 -13.57 1.94
CA LEU A 87 6.26 -14.47 2.21
C LEU A 87 6.76 -15.90 2.43
N LYS A 88 5.98 -16.66 3.18
CA LYS A 88 6.11 -18.12 3.33
C LYS A 88 4.73 -18.77 3.30
N PRO A 89 4.59 -20.02 2.82
CA PRO A 89 3.35 -20.78 2.96
C PRO A 89 2.93 -20.85 4.43
N LEU A 90 1.63 -20.70 4.68
CA LEU A 90 1.04 -20.92 6.00
C LEU A 90 0.98 -22.43 6.26
N THR A 91 1.78 -22.91 7.21
CA THR A 91 1.82 -24.32 7.62
C THR A 91 1.06 -24.59 8.91
N SER A 92 0.71 -23.55 9.66
CA SER A 92 -0.01 -23.67 10.94
C SER A 92 -1.50 -23.86 10.72
N THR A 93 -2.13 -24.67 11.57
CA THR A 93 -3.58 -24.83 11.59
C THR A 93 -4.26 -23.59 12.15
N ILE A 94 -5.29 -23.10 11.45
CA ILE A 94 -6.17 -22.04 11.95
C ILE A 94 -7.56 -22.67 12.13
N GLU A 95 -8.04 -22.69 13.36
CA GLU A 95 -9.36 -23.22 13.67
C GLU A 95 -10.45 -22.43 12.92
N GLY A 96 -11.39 -23.16 12.31
CA GLY A 96 -12.49 -22.56 11.54
C GLY A 96 -12.09 -21.99 10.16
N MET A 97 -10.84 -22.15 9.73
CA MET A 97 -10.43 -21.72 8.39
C MET A 97 -10.97 -22.65 7.31
N VAL A 98 -11.80 -22.11 6.42
CA VAL A 98 -12.27 -22.82 5.23
C VAL A 98 -11.28 -22.57 4.10
N VAL A 99 -10.56 -23.63 3.69
CA VAL A 99 -9.64 -23.59 2.54
C VAL A 99 -10.35 -24.23 1.36
N LYS A 100 -10.52 -23.48 0.26
CA LYS A 100 -11.11 -24.04 -0.97
C LYS A 100 -10.05 -24.71 -1.81
N GLU A 101 -10.48 -25.62 -2.68
CA GLU A 101 -9.61 -26.30 -3.61
C GLU A 101 -8.81 -25.29 -4.46
N GLY A 102 -7.49 -25.50 -4.53
CA GLY A 102 -6.56 -24.63 -5.25
C GLY A 102 -6.23 -23.29 -4.57
N GLU A 103 -6.74 -23.01 -3.36
CA GLU A 103 -6.32 -21.85 -2.59
C GLU A 103 -5.03 -22.12 -1.81
N CYS A 104 -4.09 -21.18 -1.89
CA CYS A 104 -2.85 -21.22 -1.11
C CYS A 104 -2.81 -20.05 -0.12
N ASN A 105 -2.55 -20.35 1.15
CA ASN A 105 -2.42 -19.34 2.20
C ASN A 105 -0.95 -19.07 2.52
N PHE A 106 -0.63 -17.80 2.75
CA PHE A 106 0.72 -17.31 3.01
C PHE A 106 0.74 -16.36 4.20
N VAL A 107 1.86 -16.36 4.90
CA VAL A 107 2.18 -15.42 5.99
C VAL A 107 3.46 -14.65 5.67
N ALA A 108 3.62 -13.50 6.32
CA ALA A 108 4.84 -12.72 6.26
C ALA A 108 5.60 -12.87 7.59
N PRO A 109 6.71 -13.64 7.66
CA PRO A 109 7.38 -13.93 8.92
C PRO A 109 7.91 -12.69 9.66
N GLN A 110 8.18 -11.61 8.91
CA GLN A 110 8.63 -10.33 9.46
C GLN A 110 7.47 -9.32 9.61
N GLY A 111 6.23 -9.82 9.62
CA GLY A 111 5.00 -9.05 9.75
C GLY A 111 4.48 -8.63 8.39
N VAL A 112 3.16 -8.51 8.24
CA VAL A 112 2.51 -8.26 6.96
C VAL A 112 2.91 -6.91 6.33
N SER A 113 3.39 -5.97 7.15
CA SER A 113 3.95 -4.69 6.70
C SER A 113 5.23 -4.83 5.86
N SER A 114 5.96 -5.94 6.01
CA SER A 114 7.18 -6.22 5.24
C SER A 114 6.92 -6.32 3.74
N VAL A 115 5.74 -6.80 3.32
CA VAL A 115 5.32 -6.84 1.91
C VAL A 115 5.27 -5.44 1.32
N VAL A 116 4.69 -4.50 2.06
CA VAL A 116 4.57 -3.09 1.66
C VAL A 116 5.96 -2.45 1.59
N ASN A 117 6.81 -2.73 2.57
CA ASN A 117 8.17 -2.22 2.64
C ASN A 117 9.05 -2.76 1.50
N TYR A 118 8.89 -4.04 1.14
CA TYR A 118 9.59 -4.66 0.03
C TYR A 118 9.34 -3.89 -1.27
N PHE A 119 8.07 -3.67 -1.63
CA PHE A 119 7.74 -2.94 -2.87
C PHE A 119 8.21 -1.48 -2.85
N LEU A 120 8.15 -0.80 -1.70
CA LEU A 120 8.67 0.57 -1.58
C LEU A 120 10.19 0.62 -1.81
N ARG A 121 10.95 -0.32 -1.22
CA ARG A 121 12.41 -0.40 -1.38
C ARG A 121 12.82 -0.81 -2.79
N ALA A 122 12.04 -1.69 -3.43
CA ALA A 122 12.29 -2.12 -4.79
C ALA A 122 11.91 -1.07 -5.85
N SER A 123 11.26 0.03 -5.46
CA SER A 123 10.90 1.12 -6.35
C SER A 123 12.05 2.13 -6.48
N VAL A 124 12.61 2.28 -7.68
CA VAL A 124 13.69 3.23 -7.96
C VAL A 124 13.16 4.67 -7.92
N GLY A 125 13.89 5.58 -7.26
CA GLY A 125 13.58 7.02 -7.25
C GLY A 125 12.36 7.41 -6.41
N VAL A 126 11.83 6.51 -5.58
CA VAL A 126 10.69 6.83 -4.69
C VAL A 126 11.19 7.36 -3.36
N VAL A 127 10.70 8.54 -2.99
CA VAL A 127 10.91 9.12 -1.66
C VAL A 127 9.60 9.08 -0.87
N VAL A 128 9.65 8.46 0.30
CA VAL A 128 8.48 8.27 1.17
C VAL A 128 8.54 9.24 2.33
N PHE A 129 7.48 10.03 2.50
CA PHE A 129 7.37 11.04 3.54
C PHE A 129 6.27 10.65 4.54
N TYR A 130 6.67 10.35 5.77
CA TYR A 130 5.74 9.99 6.86
C TYR A 130 5.21 11.23 7.57
N GLU A 131 4.04 11.10 8.19
CA GLU A 131 3.35 12.22 8.87
C GLU A 131 3.04 13.42 7.95
N HIS A 132 3.00 13.20 6.63
CA HIS A 132 2.59 14.18 5.64
C HIS A 132 1.13 13.97 5.26
N ARG A 133 0.23 14.55 6.06
CA ARG A 133 -1.20 14.50 5.79
C ARG A 133 -1.57 15.51 4.70
N VAL A 134 -2.00 15.01 3.54
CA VAL A 134 -2.63 15.83 2.51
C VAL A 134 -4.01 16.29 2.98
N THR A 135 -4.27 17.60 2.84
CA THR A 135 -5.52 18.24 3.27
C THR A 135 -6.35 18.73 2.10
N LYS A 136 -5.69 19.22 1.03
CA LYS A 136 -6.34 19.76 -0.17
C LYS A 136 -5.51 19.45 -1.42
N ILE A 137 -6.18 19.31 -2.56
CA ILE A 137 -5.54 19.10 -3.86
C ILE A 137 -6.27 19.96 -4.88
N PHE A 138 -5.55 20.79 -5.62
CA PHE A 138 -6.12 21.68 -6.64
C PHE A 138 -5.35 21.56 -7.94
N LEU A 139 -6.04 21.77 -9.07
CA LEU A 139 -5.40 21.95 -10.37
C LEU A 139 -5.27 23.45 -10.63
N ARG A 140 -4.05 23.97 -10.68
CA ARG A 140 -3.76 25.37 -11.00
C ARG A 140 -2.68 25.46 -12.06
N SER A 141 -2.90 26.30 -13.07
CA SER A 141 -1.91 26.57 -14.13
C SER A 141 -1.32 25.32 -14.79
N GLY A 142 -2.12 24.25 -14.93
CA GLY A 142 -1.69 22.98 -15.53
C GLY A 142 -0.95 22.02 -14.60
N LYS A 143 -0.80 22.34 -13.31
CA LYS A 143 -0.16 21.47 -12.31
C LYS A 143 -1.04 21.22 -11.09
N TRP A 144 -0.82 20.09 -10.44
CA TRP A 144 -1.50 19.72 -9.20
C TRP A 144 -0.81 20.31 -7.99
N GLU A 145 -1.45 21.26 -7.32
CA GLU A 145 -1.05 21.77 -6.02
C GLU A 145 -1.55 20.84 -4.91
N VAL A 146 -0.64 20.33 -4.10
CA VAL A 146 -0.93 19.44 -2.97
C VAL A 146 -0.64 20.16 -1.67
N HIS A 147 -1.70 20.48 -0.93
CA HIS A 147 -1.62 21.11 0.38
C HIS A 147 -1.50 20.06 1.47
N ARG A 148 -0.66 20.35 2.47
CA ARG A 148 -0.44 19.47 3.62
C ARG A 148 -0.54 20.25 4.92
N GLU A 149 -0.84 19.53 5.98
CA GLU A 149 -0.91 20.08 7.33
C GLU A 149 0.45 20.66 7.75
N MET A 150 0.49 21.96 8.06
CA MET A 150 1.68 22.67 8.54
C MET A 150 2.92 22.56 7.63
N ARG A 151 2.74 22.47 6.31
CA ARG A 151 3.84 22.39 5.33
C ARG A 151 3.58 23.28 4.11
N PRO A 152 4.64 23.68 3.38
CA PRO A 152 4.49 24.37 2.10
C PRO A 152 3.66 23.55 1.09
N VAL A 153 3.04 24.24 0.15
CA VAL A 153 2.37 23.64 -1.01
C VAL A 153 3.44 23.10 -1.96
N GLU A 154 3.22 21.92 -2.52
CA GLU A 154 4.07 21.35 -3.56
C GLU A 154 3.26 21.08 -4.83
N GLU A 155 3.91 21.22 -5.98
CA GLU A 155 3.31 21.02 -7.30
C GLU A 155 3.75 19.69 -7.93
N PHE A 156 2.82 19.02 -8.60
CA PHE A 156 3.06 17.75 -9.27
C PHE A 156 2.39 17.69 -10.64
N ASP A 157 3.00 16.98 -11.59
CA ASP A 157 2.37 16.72 -12.89
C ASP A 157 1.25 15.66 -12.78
N ILE A 158 1.40 14.70 -11.86
CA ILE A 158 0.47 13.59 -11.64
C ILE A 158 0.31 13.30 -10.15
N VAL A 159 -0.93 13.14 -9.70
CA VAL A 159 -1.24 12.68 -8.33
C VAL A 159 -2.05 11.38 -8.39
N ILE A 160 -1.62 10.37 -7.63
CA ILE A 160 -2.31 9.09 -7.50
C ILE A 160 -2.81 8.92 -6.06
N LEU A 161 -4.12 8.81 -5.88
CA LEU A 161 -4.74 8.62 -4.57
C LEU A 161 -5.06 7.15 -4.32
N THR A 162 -4.38 6.55 -3.35
CA THR A 162 -4.61 5.15 -2.93
C THR A 162 -5.21 5.04 -1.52
N ILE A 163 -5.85 6.10 -1.04
CA ILE A 163 -6.50 6.15 0.27
C ILE A 163 -7.96 5.65 0.18
N PRO A 164 -8.58 5.20 1.29
CA PRO A 164 -9.99 4.80 1.28
C PRO A 164 -10.92 5.91 0.78
N VAL A 165 -11.97 5.55 0.03
CA VAL A 165 -12.94 6.50 -0.56
C VAL A 165 -13.45 7.58 0.43
N PRO A 166 -13.86 7.24 1.68
CA PRO A 166 -14.29 8.28 2.62
C PRO A 166 -13.21 9.32 2.95
N GLN A 167 -11.92 8.98 2.82
CA GLN A 167 -10.82 9.92 3.00
C GLN A 167 -10.60 10.79 1.76
N ILE A 168 -10.85 10.26 0.55
CA ILE A 168 -10.82 11.05 -0.70
C ILE A 168 -11.88 12.14 -0.66
N ILE A 169 -13.11 11.81 -0.27
CA ILE A 169 -14.23 12.77 -0.19
C ILE A 169 -13.96 13.89 0.83
N ARG A 170 -13.14 13.63 1.85
CA ARG A 170 -12.75 14.62 2.86
C ARG A 170 -11.66 15.58 2.41
N LEU A 171 -11.02 15.34 1.26
CA LEU A 171 -10.14 16.33 0.66
C LEU A 171 -10.99 17.51 0.22
N GLN A 172 -10.67 18.71 0.70
CA GLN A 172 -11.48 19.89 0.40
C GLN A 172 -11.41 20.18 -1.11
N ALA A 173 -12.58 20.38 -1.72
CA ALA A 173 -12.70 20.91 -3.08
C ALA A 173 -12.29 22.39 -3.11
N PRO A 174 -11.89 22.94 -4.28
CA PRO A 174 -11.52 24.34 -4.38
C PRO A 174 -12.70 25.24 -3.99
N PRO A 175 -12.45 26.38 -3.32
CA PRO A 175 -13.49 27.37 -3.08
C PRO A 175 -13.96 27.93 -4.42
N GLY A 176 -15.25 27.78 -4.76
CA GLY A 176 -15.84 28.43 -5.96
C GLY A 176 -16.84 27.63 -6.81
N THR A 177 -17.28 26.44 -6.41
CA THR A 177 -18.39 25.74 -7.10
C THR A 177 -19.59 25.55 -6.16
N THR A 178 -20.43 26.56 -6.11
CA THR A 178 -21.84 26.52 -5.64
C THR A 178 -22.68 27.26 -6.65
#